data_AF-A0A444KXZ6-F1
#
_entry.id   AF-A0A444KXZ6-F1
#
_cell.length_a   1.000
_cell.length_b   1.000
_cell.length_c   1.000
_cell.angle_alpha   90.00
_cell.angle_beta   90.00
_cell.angle_gamma   90.00
#
_symmetry.space_group_name_H-M   'P 1'
#
loop_
_entity.id
_entity.type
_entity.pdbx_description
1 polymer ?
#
loop_
_entity_poly.entity_id
_entity_poly.type
_entity_poly.pdbx_seq_one_letter_code
_entity_poly.pdbx_strand_id
1 'polypeptide(L)'
;ITPLQTGLRVGGAVELGGIDRPPNFARSKAMLEKAKRFLPGLDPSGGREWMGYRPSLPDSLPVIGAARAPNVYYAFGHGHLGLTQSAATGRLIRDLILGQTPPLDLTPFRVQRF
;
A
#
# COMPACT_ATOMS: atom_id res chain seq x y z
N ILE A 1 -14.02 2.19 6.62
CA ILE A 1 -14.38 1.04 7.48
C ILE A 1 -14.53 -0.16 6.54
N THR A 2 -13.99 -1.32 6.89
CA THR A 2 -14.04 -2.52 6.04
C THR A 2 -14.39 -3.75 6.90
N PRO A 3 -15.54 -4.40 6.66
CA PRO A 3 -15.85 -5.69 7.27
C PRO A 3 -14.87 -6.77 6.77
N LEU A 4 -14.37 -7.58 7.68
CA LEU A 4 -13.52 -8.75 7.41
C LEU A 4 -14.12 -9.95 8.14
N GLN A 5 -13.71 -11.17 7.76
CA GLN A 5 -14.10 -12.39 8.47
C GLN A 5 -13.70 -12.37 9.95
N THR A 6 -12.65 -11.62 10.30
CA THR A 6 -12.13 -11.47 11.67
C THR A 6 -12.69 -10.25 12.41
N GLY A 7 -13.72 -9.59 11.88
CA GLY A 7 -14.34 -8.42 12.48
C GLY A 7 -14.18 -7.14 11.66
N LEU A 8 -14.31 -5.99 12.31
CA LEU A 8 -14.37 -4.70 11.64
C LEU A 8 -13.01 -3.99 11.61
N ARG A 9 -12.48 -3.70 10.42
CA ARG A 9 -11.29 -2.86 10.27
C ARG A 9 -11.67 -1.38 10.21
N VAL A 10 -11.17 -0.62 11.17
CA VAL A 10 -11.22 0.85 11.19
C VAL A 10 -9.80 1.37 10.95
N GLY A 11 -9.63 2.25 9.97
CA GLY A 11 -8.34 2.81 9.61
C GLY A 11 -8.51 3.96 8.62
N GLY A 12 -7.38 4.55 8.22
CA GLY A 12 -7.38 5.70 7.29
C GLY A 12 -6.39 6.81 7.63
N ALA A 13 -5.56 6.65 8.66
CA ALA A 13 -4.52 7.63 8.98
C ALA A 13 -3.22 7.36 8.19
N VAL A 14 -2.55 8.45 7.85
CA VAL A 14 -1.23 8.49 7.22
C VAL A 14 -0.41 9.55 7.95
N GLU A 15 0.88 9.30 8.13
CA GLU A 15 1.82 10.30 8.61
C GLU A 15 3.19 10.15 7.93
N LEU A 16 3.91 11.27 7.82
CA LEU A 16 5.30 11.29 7.38
C LEU A 16 6.20 11.19 8.62
N GLY A 17 6.41 9.96 9.07
CA GLY A 17 7.06 9.64 10.34
C GLY A 17 8.52 9.21 10.25
N GLY A 18 9.02 8.81 9.07
CA GLY A 18 10.24 8.01 8.96
C GLY A 18 9.98 6.53 9.28
N ILE A 19 11.03 5.71 9.36
CA ILE A 19 10.92 4.26 9.60
C ILE A 19 11.18 3.85 11.06
N ASP A 20 11.83 4.69 11.85
CA ASP A 20 12.26 4.33 13.22
C ASP A 20 11.30 4.81 14.31
N ARG A 21 10.34 5.66 13.97
CA ARG A 21 9.39 6.20 14.96
C ARG A 21 8.40 5.13 15.42
N PRO A 22 8.08 5.06 16.72
CA PRO A 22 7.04 4.17 17.21
C PRO A 22 5.65 4.61 16.71
N PRO A 23 4.65 3.71 16.70
CA PRO A 23 3.29 4.06 16.33
C PRO A 23 2.68 5.19 17.18
N ASN A 24 2.01 6.14 16.53
CA ASN A 24 1.16 7.13 17.19
C ASN A 24 -0.33 6.78 17.03
N PHE A 25 -0.94 6.25 18.09
CA PHE A 25 -2.32 5.81 18.10
C PHE A 25 -3.36 6.91 18.38
N ALA A 26 -2.97 8.18 18.53
CA ALA A 26 -3.94 9.26 18.74
C ALA A 26 -4.96 9.34 17.59
N ARG A 27 -4.49 9.14 16.34
CA ARG A 27 -5.37 9.17 15.16
C ARG A 27 -6.24 7.91 15.03
N SER A 28 -5.73 6.71 15.37
CA SER A 28 -6.56 5.49 15.38
C SER A 28 -7.69 5.58 16.40
N LYS A 29 -7.39 6.08 17.61
CA LYS A 29 -8.39 6.31 18.66
C LYS A 29 -9.46 7.31 18.23
N ALA A 30 -9.07 8.44 17.64
CA ALA A 30 -10.04 9.43 17.13
C ALA A 30 -10.93 8.84 16.02
N MET A 31 -10.39 7.98 15.15
CA MET A 31 -11.18 7.28 14.13
C MET A 31 -12.14 6.25 14.73
N LEU A 32 -11.74 5.55 15.80
CA LEU A 32 -12.62 4.62 16.51
C LEU A 32 -13.80 5.36 17.16
N GLU A 33 -13.54 6.49 17.83
CA GLU A 33 -14.60 7.34 18.40
C GLU A 33 -15.52 7.91 17.32
N LYS A 34 -14.99 8.19 16.13
CA LYS A 34 -15.83 8.53 14.97
C LYS A 34 -16.67 7.32 14.53
N ALA A 35 -16.09 6.14 14.40
CA ALA A 35 -16.78 4.92 13.97
C ALA A 35 -17.96 4.56 14.90
N LYS A 36 -17.78 4.66 16.23
CA LYS A 36 -18.86 4.42 17.23
C LYS A 36 -20.08 5.32 17.00
N ARG A 37 -19.87 6.58 16.59
CA ARG A 37 -20.96 7.51 16.29
C ARG A 37 -21.72 7.16 15.01
N PHE A 38 -21.03 6.59 14.02
CA PHE A 38 -21.65 6.17 12.76
C PHE A 38 -22.25 4.76 12.80
N LEU A 39 -21.84 3.94 13.77
CA LEU A 39 -22.29 2.56 13.93
C LEU A 39 -22.81 2.35 15.35
N PRO A 40 -24.06 2.76 15.64
CA PRO A 40 -24.71 2.48 16.92
C PRO A 40 -24.71 0.96 17.17
N GLY A 41 -24.10 0.53 18.28
CA GLY A 41 -23.93 -0.90 18.61
C GLY A 41 -22.57 -1.50 18.25
N LEU A 42 -21.64 -0.71 17.69
CA LEU A 42 -20.26 -1.16 17.55
C LEU A 42 -19.63 -1.42 18.92
N ASP A 43 -19.36 -2.69 19.23
CA ASP A 43 -18.51 -3.08 20.36
C ASP A 43 -17.03 -3.00 19.92
N PRO A 44 -16.22 -2.08 20.50
CA PRO A 44 -14.80 -1.98 20.21
C PRO A 44 -13.94 -3.03 20.93
N SER A 45 -14.52 -3.85 21.81
CA SER A 45 -13.78 -4.83 22.59
C SER A 45 -13.07 -5.87 21.69
N GLY A 46 -11.91 -6.36 22.13
CA GLY A 46 -11.12 -7.37 21.39
C GLY A 46 -10.39 -6.86 20.14
N GLY A 47 -10.49 -5.56 19.78
CA GLY A 47 -9.74 -4.97 18.69
C GLY A 47 -8.22 -4.86 18.97
N ARG A 48 -7.41 -4.88 17.90
CA ARG A 48 -5.95 -4.65 17.97
C ARG A 48 -5.55 -3.39 17.20
N GLU A 49 -4.81 -2.51 17.84
CA GLU A 49 -4.16 -1.37 17.19
C GLU A 49 -2.85 -1.81 16.53
N TRP A 50 -2.57 -1.28 15.33
CA TRP A 50 -1.32 -1.56 14.61
C TRP A 50 -0.97 -0.42 13.65
N MET A 51 0.30 -0.38 13.26
CA MET A 51 0.86 0.52 12.24
C MET A 51 1.59 -0.31 11.19
N GLY A 52 1.59 0.15 9.95
CA GLY A 52 2.44 -0.39 8.90
C GLY A 52 2.99 0.72 8.01
N TYR A 53 4.11 0.43 7.36
CA TYR A 53 4.76 1.35 6.43
C TYR A 53 4.18 1.20 5.03
N ARG A 54 3.99 2.32 4.34
CA ARG A 54 3.57 2.34 2.94
C ARG A 54 4.76 2.77 2.09
N PRO A 55 5.30 1.90 1.23
CA PRO A 55 6.33 2.31 0.28
C PRO A 55 5.68 3.24 -0.74
N SER A 56 6.03 4.52 -0.68
CA SER A 56 5.48 5.59 -1.51
C SER A 56 6.62 6.37 -2.14
N LEU A 57 6.40 6.87 -3.35
CA LEU A 57 7.33 7.74 -4.06
C LEU A 57 6.77 9.17 -4.18
N PRO A 58 7.63 10.18 -4.41
CA PRO A 58 7.20 11.58 -4.47
C PRO A 58 6.12 11.87 -5.53
N ASP A 59 6.08 11.09 -6.61
CA ASP A 59 5.12 11.23 -7.71
C ASP A 59 3.88 10.33 -7.57
N SER A 60 3.78 9.56 -6.48
CA SER A 60 2.69 8.60 -6.23
C SER A 60 2.56 7.44 -7.24
N LEU A 61 3.52 7.25 -8.14
CA LEU A 61 3.56 6.13 -9.08
C LEU A 61 4.49 5.02 -8.55
N PRO A 62 4.19 3.73 -8.76
CA PRO A 62 5.13 2.66 -8.43
C PRO A 62 6.38 2.70 -9.34
N VAL A 63 7.46 2.06 -8.90
CA VAL A 63 8.54 1.64 -9.79
C VAL A 63 8.24 0.24 -10.31
N ILE A 64 8.14 0.12 -11.63
CA ILE A 64 7.96 -1.15 -12.35
C ILE A 64 8.90 -1.16 -13.55
N GLY A 65 9.80 -2.13 -13.65
CA GLY A 65 10.70 -2.25 -14.80
C GLY A 65 11.98 -3.03 -14.51
N ALA A 66 12.81 -3.21 -15.55
CA ALA A 66 14.13 -3.80 -15.40
C ALA A 66 15.10 -2.84 -14.69
N ALA A 67 15.96 -3.38 -13.84
CA ALA A 67 17.09 -2.67 -13.28
C ALA A 67 18.24 -2.56 -14.30
N ARG A 68 19.29 -1.80 -13.95
CA ARG A 68 20.54 -1.78 -14.76
C ARG A 68 21.27 -3.11 -14.73
N ALA A 69 21.16 -3.86 -13.64
CA ALA A 69 21.76 -5.19 -13.51
C ALA A 69 20.95 -6.21 -14.32
N PRO A 70 21.63 -7.16 -15.00
CA PRO A 70 20.95 -8.19 -15.77
C PRO A 70 20.09 -9.07 -14.85
N ASN A 71 18.91 -9.47 -15.34
CA ASN A 71 17.96 -10.34 -14.63
C ASN A 71 17.43 -9.81 -13.29
N VAL A 72 17.54 -8.50 -13.05
CA VAL A 72 16.97 -7.85 -11.86
C VAL A 72 15.81 -6.94 -12.28
N TYR A 73 14.70 -7.04 -11.54
CA TYR A 73 13.47 -6.30 -11.83
C TYR A 73 12.95 -5.58 -10.57
N TYR A 74 12.38 -4.41 -10.76
CA TYR A 74 11.78 -3.60 -9.70
C TYR A 74 10.25 -3.65 -9.78
N ALA A 75 9.61 -3.78 -8.62
CA ALA A 75 8.16 -3.77 -8.43
C ALA A 75 7.82 -3.28 -7.01
N PHE A 76 7.95 -1.97 -6.77
CA PHE A 76 7.72 -1.38 -5.44
C PHE A 76 7.07 0.00 -5.54
N GLY A 77 6.73 0.60 -4.40
CA GLY A 77 6.30 2.00 -4.35
C GLY A 77 4.81 2.24 -4.60
N HIS A 78 3.96 1.20 -4.51
CA HIS A 78 2.52 1.28 -4.80
C HIS A 78 1.69 2.08 -3.78
N GLY A 79 2.29 2.62 -2.72
CA GLY A 79 1.62 3.42 -1.71
C GLY A 79 0.37 2.73 -1.12
N HIS A 80 -0.79 3.35 -1.31
CA HIS A 80 -2.08 2.86 -0.81
C HIS A 80 -2.70 1.75 -1.66
N LEU A 81 -2.19 1.54 -2.87
CA LEU A 81 -2.82 0.72 -3.90
C LEU A 81 -2.12 -0.61 -4.14
N GLY A 82 -1.14 -0.97 -3.32
CA GLY A 82 -0.35 -2.21 -3.49
C GLY A 82 -1.19 -3.47 -3.59
N LEU A 83 -2.19 -3.65 -2.71
CA LEU A 83 -3.09 -4.81 -2.81
C LEU A 83 -3.90 -4.79 -4.11
N THR A 84 -4.52 -3.65 -4.42
CA THR A 84 -5.33 -3.44 -5.63
C THR A 84 -4.56 -3.69 -6.92
N GLN A 85 -3.30 -3.25 -6.98
CA GLN A 85 -2.45 -3.30 -8.16
C GLN A 85 -1.55 -4.55 -8.23
N SER A 86 -1.59 -5.41 -7.21
CA SER A 86 -0.69 -6.56 -7.05
C SER A 86 -0.72 -7.52 -8.25
N ALA A 87 -1.91 -8.00 -8.64
CA ALA A 87 -2.08 -8.94 -9.74
C ALA A 87 -1.64 -8.36 -11.09
N ALA A 88 -2.00 -7.09 -11.34
CA ALA A 88 -1.58 -6.39 -12.55
C ALA A 88 -0.04 -6.25 -12.60
N THR A 89 0.57 -5.83 -11.50
CA THR A 89 2.04 -5.71 -11.39
C THR A 89 2.72 -7.07 -11.61
N GLY A 90 2.19 -8.15 -11.03
CA GLY A 90 2.71 -9.50 -11.24
C GLY A 90 2.71 -9.92 -12.71
N ARG A 91 1.64 -9.61 -13.44
CA ARG A 91 1.57 -9.87 -14.89
C ARG A 91 2.63 -9.07 -15.66
N LEU A 92 2.81 -7.78 -15.35
CA LEU A 92 3.81 -6.93 -16.01
C LEU A 92 5.24 -7.45 -15.76
N ILE A 93 5.54 -7.87 -14.54
CA ILE A 93 6.85 -8.45 -14.19
C ILE A 93 7.08 -9.79 -14.89
N ARG A 94 6.06 -10.65 -14.99
CA ARG A 94 6.13 -11.89 -15.78
C ARG A 94 6.51 -11.60 -17.23
N ASP A 95 5.84 -10.66 -17.88
CA ASP A 95 6.08 -10.31 -19.28
C ASP A 95 7.53 -9.82 -19.47
N LEU A 96 8.02 -8.96 -18.57
CA LEU A 96 9.41 -8.49 -18.57
C LEU A 96 10.44 -9.62 -18.38
N ILE A 97 10.16 -10.59 -17.50
CA ILE A 97 11.04 -11.75 -17.27
C ILE A 97 11.10 -12.65 -18.51
N LEU A 98 9.96 -12.85 -19.19
CA LEU A 98 9.87 -13.71 -20.37
C LEU A 98 10.27 -13.00 -21.67
N GLY A 99 10.72 -11.75 -21.62
CA GLY A 99 11.04 -10.95 -22.81
C GLY A 99 9.83 -10.62 -23.68
N GLN A 100 8.62 -10.65 -23.11
CA GLN A 100 7.37 -10.32 -23.80
C GLN A 100 7.06 -8.82 -23.66
N THR A 101 6.40 -8.25 -24.67
CA THR A 101 5.92 -6.87 -24.62
C THR A 101 4.77 -6.77 -23.60
N PRO A 102 4.91 -5.96 -22.53
CA PRO A 102 3.82 -5.76 -21.58
C PRO A 102 2.61 -5.07 -22.24
N PRO A 103 1.39 -5.29 -21.74
CA PRO A 103 0.16 -4.67 -22.27
C PRO A 103 0.04 -3.16 -22.00
N LEU A 104 1.01 -2.55 -21.32
CA LEU A 104 1.04 -1.13 -20.94
C LEU A 104 2.43 -0.57 -21.23
N ASP A 105 2.50 0.70 -21.66
CA ASP A 105 3.77 1.43 -21.67
C ASP A 105 4.30 1.59 -20.23
N LEU A 106 5.46 0.98 -19.96
CA LEU A 106 6.08 1.04 -18.65
C LEU A 106 7.00 2.25 -18.45
N THR A 107 7.19 3.09 -19.46
CA THR A 107 8.07 4.26 -19.40
C THR A 107 7.78 5.18 -18.20
N PRO A 108 6.52 5.50 -17.86
CA PRO A 108 6.20 6.32 -16.68
C PRO A 108 6.55 5.66 -15.33
N PHE A 109 6.74 4.35 -15.29
CA PHE A 109 7.00 3.58 -14.06
C PHE A 109 8.48 3.22 -13.88
N ARG A 110 9.35 3.61 -14.81
CA ARG A 110 10.79 3.35 -14.74
C ARG A 110 11.44 4.08 -13.57
N VAL A 111 12.47 3.49 -12.98
CA VAL A 111 13.22 4.12 -11.87
C VAL A 111 13.98 5.37 -12.32
N GLN A 112 14.37 5.44 -13.61
CA GLN A 112 15.16 6.52 -14.21
C GLN A 112 14.39 7.83 -14.39
N ARG A 113 13.13 7.91 -13.96
CA ARG A 113 12.35 9.15 -13.95
C ARG A 113 12.73 10.08 -12.78
N PHE A 114 13.63 9.63 -11.91
CA PHE A 114 14.24 10.37 -10.81
C PHE A 114 15.75 10.48 -11.02
#